data_AF-A0AA37D1C7-F1
#
_entry.id   AF-A0AA37D1C7-F1
#
_cell.length_a   1.000
_cell.length_b   1.000
_cell.length_c   1.000
_cell.angle_alpha   90.00
_cell.angle_beta   90.00
_cell.angle_gamma   90.00
#
_symmetry.space_group_name_H-M   'P 1'
#
loop_
_entity.id
_entity.type
_entity.pdbx_description
1 polymer ?
#
loop_
_entity_poly.entity_id
_entity_poly.type
_entity_poly.pdbx_seq_one_letter_code
_entity_poly.pdbx_strand_id
1 'polypeptide(L)'
;MGKQMDQDKLKALAAELAKDIKSEKDLGTLTQQLIKLTVETALNAEMDAHLGYEKHAPQGRGTGNNRNGYSTKRLKGQHGEVTIQAPRDRNSSFEPQFVRKGQSRLTQMGEPQNSEKIVR
;
A
#
# COMPACT_ATOMS: atom_id res chain seq x y z
N MET A 1 15.88 -8.79 -8.11
CA MET A 1 16.92 -7.84 -7.67
C MET A 1 16.25 -6.48 -7.53
N GLY A 2 15.92 -6.05 -6.31
CA GLY A 2 15.26 -4.75 -6.10
C GLY A 2 16.20 -3.64 -6.58
N LYS A 3 15.70 -2.69 -7.38
CA LYS A 3 16.49 -1.49 -7.71
C LYS A 3 16.81 -0.78 -6.40
N GLN A 4 18.10 -0.74 -6.03
CA GLN A 4 18.56 0.08 -4.92
C GLN A 4 18.17 1.52 -5.25
N MET A 5 17.37 2.15 -4.38
CA MET A 5 17.07 3.57 -4.55
C MET A 5 18.39 4.36 -4.51
N ASP A 6 18.50 5.31 -5.44
CA ASP A 6 19.62 6.22 -5.54
C ASP A 6 19.82 6.95 -4.19
N GLN A 7 21.02 6.84 -3.61
CA GLN A 7 21.31 7.40 -2.30
C GLN A 7 21.15 8.92 -2.28
N ASP A 8 21.38 9.60 -3.39
CA ASP A 8 21.29 11.05 -3.44
C ASP A 8 19.83 11.51 -3.46
N LYS A 9 18.95 10.74 -4.12
CA LYS A 9 17.49 10.98 -4.06
C LYS A 9 16.95 10.76 -2.66
N LEU A 10 17.44 9.74 -1.95
CA LEU A 10 17.06 9.49 -0.57
C LEU A 10 17.49 10.61 0.37
N LYS A 11 18.72 11.12 0.22
CA LYS A 11 19.20 12.27 1.00
C LYS A 11 18.36 13.52 0.75
N ALA A 12 18.02 13.80 -0.51
CA ALA A 12 17.18 14.95 -0.86
C ALA A 12 15.79 14.85 -0.23
N LEU A 13 15.14 13.69 -0.31
CA LEU A 13 13.84 13.46 0.34
C LEU A 13 13.94 13.56 1.87
N ALA A 14 14.98 12.99 2.47
CA ALA A 14 15.21 13.06 3.91
C ALA A 14 15.42 14.50 4.38
N ALA A 15 16.17 15.32 3.62
CA ALA A 15 16.37 16.72 3.92
C ALA A 15 15.07 17.52 3.88
N GLU A 16 14.17 17.22 2.95
CA GLU A 16 12.85 17.87 2.90
C GLU A 16 12.00 17.49 4.10
N LEU A 17 11.89 16.18 4.40
CA LEU A 17 11.09 15.69 5.52
C LEU A 17 11.63 16.16 6.88
N ALA A 18 12.95 16.33 7.03
CA ALA A 18 13.58 16.76 8.27
C ALA A 18 13.23 18.20 8.68
N LYS A 19 12.80 19.06 7.74
CA LYS A 19 12.44 20.46 8.04
C LYS A 19 11.27 20.57 9.02
N ASP A 20 10.35 19.61 8.96
CA ASP A 20 9.10 19.61 9.73
C ASP A 20 9.16 18.71 10.99
N ILE A 21 10.26 17.96 11.18
CA ILE A 21 10.42 17.04 12.32
C ILE A 21 11.14 17.75 13.46
N LYS A 22 10.49 17.84 14.63
CA LYS A 22 11.05 18.51 15.82
C LYS A 22 11.23 17.56 17.00
N SER A 23 10.67 16.35 16.94
CA SER A 23 10.71 15.36 18.01
C SER A 23 10.69 13.92 17.49
N GLU A 24 11.05 12.96 18.35
CA GLU A 24 10.94 11.52 18.07
C GLU A 24 9.49 11.11 17.77
N LYS A 25 8.50 11.78 18.38
CA LYS A 25 7.08 11.56 18.12
C LYS A 25 6.68 11.97 16.70
N ASP A 26 7.23 13.07 16.20
CA ASP A 26 6.98 13.52 14.83
C ASP A 26 7.57 12.53 13.81
N LEU A 27 8.75 12.00 14.10
CA LEU A 27 9.39 10.96 13.29
C LEU A 27 8.54 9.67 13.24
N GLY A 28 7.98 9.24 14.38
CA GLY A 28 7.07 8.10 14.44
C GLY A 28 5.80 8.33 13.61
N THR A 29 5.21 9.52 13.70
CA THR A 29 4.01 9.91 12.95
C THR A 29 4.28 9.92 11.43
N LEU A 30 5.39 10.53 11.02
CA LEU A 30 5.83 10.54 9.63
C LEU A 30 6.02 9.12 9.10
N THR A 31 6.68 8.25 9.87
CA THR A 31 6.90 6.85 9.48
C THR A 31 5.58 6.13 9.21
N GLN A 32 4.58 6.30 10.09
CA GLN A 32 3.24 5.72 9.91
C GLN A 32 2.54 6.25 8.66
N GLN A 33 2.63 7.56 8.40
CA GLN A 33 2.07 8.18 7.20
C GLN A 33 2.76 7.70 5.91
N LEU A 34 4.09 7.57 5.94
CA LEU A 34 4.85 7.10 4.80
C LEU A 34 4.52 5.64 4.46
N ILE A 35 4.41 4.78 5.48
CA ILE A 35 3.94 3.39 5.31
C ILE A 35 2.53 3.39 4.72
N LYS A 36 1.60 4.19 5.28
CA LYS A 36 0.24 4.29 4.77
C LYS A 36 0.21 4.63 3.28
N LEU A 37 0.87 5.73 2.91
CA LEU A 37 0.90 6.22 1.54
C LEU A 37 1.52 5.19 0.59
N THR A 38 2.65 4.61 0.98
CA THR A 38 3.34 3.59 0.16
C THR A 38 2.44 2.39 -0.09
N VAL A 39 1.75 1.89 0.95
CA VAL A 39 0.84 0.75 0.83
C VAL A 39 -0.37 1.10 -0.03
N GLU A 40 -1.01 2.26 0.18
CA GLU A 40 -2.16 2.70 -0.60
C GLU A 40 -1.79 2.91 -2.07
N THR A 41 -0.64 3.51 -2.36
CA THR A 41 -0.15 3.69 -3.73
C THR A 41 0.14 2.36 -4.41
N ALA A 42 0.81 1.42 -3.73
CA ALA A 42 1.06 0.09 -4.26
C ALA A 42 -0.24 -0.66 -4.60
N LEU A 43 -1.23 -0.64 -3.70
CA LEU A 43 -2.52 -1.27 -3.94
C LEU A 43 -3.30 -0.59 -5.08
N ASN A 44 -3.18 0.73 -5.23
CA ASN A 44 -3.82 1.45 -6.34
C ASN A 44 -3.19 1.07 -7.69
N ALA A 45 -1.85 0.95 -7.74
CA ALA A 45 -1.15 0.50 -8.94
C ALA A 45 -1.52 -0.95 -9.31
N GLU A 46 -1.64 -1.85 -8.32
CA GLU A 46 -2.17 -3.20 -8.55
C GLU A 46 -3.61 -3.16 -9.10
N MET A 47 -4.45 -2.25 -8.59
CA MET A 47 -5.83 -2.09 -9.09
C MET A 47 -5.87 -1.53 -10.51
N ASP A 48 -4.97 -0.60 -10.88
CA ASP A 48 -4.85 -0.11 -12.25
C ASP A 48 -4.46 -1.25 -13.20
N ALA A 49 -3.51 -2.09 -12.79
CA ALA A 49 -3.13 -3.29 -13.54
C ALA A 49 -4.28 -4.32 -13.65
N HIS A 50 -5.03 -4.54 -12.56
CA HIS A 50 -6.18 -5.46 -12.53
C HIS A 50 -7.31 -5.03 -13.46
N LEU A 51 -7.62 -3.73 -13.49
CA LEU A 51 -8.69 -3.19 -14.33
C LEU A 51 -8.22 -2.88 -15.77
N GLY A 52 -6.91 -2.75 -15.98
CA GLY A 52 -6.31 -2.38 -17.26
C GLY A 52 -6.41 -0.89 -17.60
N TYR A 53 -6.76 -0.05 -16.63
CA TYR A 53 -6.88 1.40 -16.82
C TYR A 53 -6.68 2.16 -15.51
N GLU A 54 -6.21 3.40 -15.62
CA GLU A 54 -5.98 4.29 -14.48
C GLU A 54 -7.28 4.84 -13.87
N LYS A 55 -7.24 5.22 -12.60
CA LYS A 55 -8.37 5.89 -11.94
C LYS A 55 -8.86 7.11 -12.76
N HIS A 56 -10.16 7.15 -13.04
CA HIS A 56 -10.84 8.17 -13.85
C HIS A 56 -10.54 8.15 -15.36
N ALA A 57 -9.77 7.19 -15.84
CA ALA A 57 -9.49 7.06 -17.26
C ALA A 57 -10.77 6.70 -18.04
N PRO A 58 -11.03 7.33 -19.21
CA PRO A 58 -12.24 7.07 -20.01
C PRO A 58 -12.35 5.61 -20.50
N GLN A 59 -11.22 4.91 -20.61
CA GLN A 59 -11.10 3.50 -20.98
C GLN A 59 -11.92 2.58 -20.06
N GLY A 60 -12.15 2.98 -18.80
CA GLY A 60 -12.96 2.20 -17.87
C GLY A 60 -14.46 2.24 -18.13
N ARG A 61 -14.97 3.20 -18.92
CA ARG A 61 -16.41 3.38 -19.14
C ARG A 61 -16.97 2.21 -19.94
N GLY A 62 -17.98 1.53 -19.39
CA GLY A 62 -18.66 0.42 -20.07
C GLY A 62 -17.91 -0.91 -20.09
N THR A 63 -16.80 -1.03 -19.36
CA THR A 63 -16.00 -2.28 -19.27
C THR A 63 -16.64 -3.38 -18.42
N GLY A 64 -17.76 -3.09 -17.75
CA GLY A 64 -18.46 -4.03 -16.88
C GLY A 64 -17.87 -4.16 -15.47
N ASN A 65 -16.56 -3.89 -15.27
CA ASN A 65 -15.94 -3.82 -13.94
C ASN A 65 -15.30 -2.44 -13.69
N ASN A 66 -15.63 -1.84 -12.55
CA ASN A 66 -15.18 -0.51 -12.19
C ASN A 66 -14.66 -0.44 -10.77
N ARG A 67 -13.80 0.55 -10.48
CA ARG A 67 -13.46 0.90 -9.10
C ARG A 67 -14.75 1.24 -8.32
N ASN A 68 -14.92 0.63 -7.15
CA ASN A 68 -16.10 0.76 -6.29
C ASN A 68 -15.70 1.25 -4.88
N GLY A 69 -14.96 2.35 -4.85
CA GLY A 69 -14.49 2.98 -3.62
C GLY A 69 -13.36 2.22 -2.93
N TYR A 70 -13.29 2.38 -1.61
CA TYR A 70 -12.23 1.83 -0.77
C TYR A 70 -12.83 1.10 0.44
N SER A 71 -12.05 0.21 1.03
CA SER A 71 -12.35 -0.38 2.33
C SER A 71 -11.23 -0.09 3.31
N THR A 72 -11.62 0.38 4.49
CA THR A 72 -10.71 0.66 5.59
C THR A 72 -10.12 -0.64 6.12
N LYS A 73 -8.79 -0.68 6.23
CA LYS A 73 -8.06 -1.82 6.81
C LYS A 73 -7.04 -1.31 7.81
N ARG A 74 -6.97 -1.94 8.98
CA ARG A 74 -5.94 -1.66 9.98
C ARG A 74 -4.81 -2.67 9.87
N LEU A 75 -3.60 -2.16 9.69
CA LEU A 75 -2.37 -2.94 9.57
C LEU A 75 -1.50 -2.71 10.79
N LYS A 76 -1.10 -3.79 11.44
CA LYS A 76 -0.19 -3.78 12.58
C LYS A 76 1.23 -4.05 12.08
N GLY A 77 2.19 -3.26 12.55
CA GLY A 77 3.61 -3.43 12.26
C GLY A 77 4.49 -3.01 13.44
N GLN A 78 5.81 -3.06 13.25
CA GLN A 78 6.79 -2.67 14.28
C GLN A 78 6.70 -1.18 14.64
N HIS A 79 6.27 -0.35 13.68
CA HIS A 79 6.14 1.10 13.84
C HIS A 79 4.74 1.52 14.33
N GLY A 80 3.95 0.57 14.86
CA GLY A 80 2.59 0.79 15.35
C GLY A 80 1.49 0.32 14.41
N GLU A 81 0.28 0.81 14.63
CA GLU A 81 -0.91 0.50 13.84
C GLU A 81 -1.16 1.60 12.80
N VAL A 82 -1.34 1.19 11.55
CA VAL A 82 -1.57 2.08 10.41
C VAL A 82 -2.92 1.74 9.78
N THR A 83 -3.77 2.75 9.62
CA THR A 83 -5.07 2.60 8.94
C THR A 83 -4.93 3.00 7.48
N ILE A 84 -5.20 2.07 6.56
CA ILE A 84 -5.13 2.26 5.11
C ILE A 84 -6.51 2.16 4.45
N GLN A 85 -6.62 2.71 3.25
CA GLN A 85 -7.77 2.60 2.36
C GLN A 85 -7.42 1.67 1.18
N ALA A 86 -7.88 0.42 1.25
CA ALA A 86 -7.64 -0.56 0.20
C ALA A 86 -8.66 -0.39 -0.94
N PRO A 87 -8.25 -0.25 -2.21
CA PRO A 87 -9.16 -0.09 -3.34
C PRO A 87 -9.96 -1.37 -3.57
N ARG A 88 -11.16 -1.23 -4.13
CA ARG A 88 -12.03 -2.35 -4.51
C ARG A 88 -12.59 -2.16 -5.89
N ASP A 89 -12.86 -3.27 -6.56
CA ASP A 89 -13.59 -3.32 -7.81
C ASP A 89 -15.07 -3.69 -7.57
N ARG A 90 -15.92 -3.43 -8.55
CA ARG A 90 -17.37 -3.66 -8.49
C ARG A 90 -17.69 -5.15 -8.42
N ASN A 91 -16.95 -5.95 -9.17
CA ASN A 91 -17.16 -7.39 -9.27
C ASN A 91 -16.50 -8.18 -8.12
N SER A 92 -15.79 -7.50 -7.22
CA SER A 92 -15.05 -8.11 -6.11
C SER A 92 -14.00 -9.15 -6.56
N SER A 93 -13.53 -9.07 -7.80
CA SER A 93 -12.54 -9.98 -8.38
C SER A 93 -11.10 -9.55 -8.13
N PHE A 94 -10.87 -8.35 -7.59
CA PHE A 94 -9.51 -7.89 -7.29
C PHE A 94 -8.87 -8.70 -6.17
N GLU A 95 -7.68 -9.26 -6.42
CA GLU A 95 -6.88 -10.01 -5.44
C GLU A 95 -5.50 -9.37 -5.23
N PRO A 96 -5.37 -8.44 -4.24
CA PRO A 96 -4.11 -7.74 -4.01
C PRO A 96 -3.01 -8.68 -3.54
N GLN A 97 -1.80 -8.49 -4.07
CA GLN A 97 -0.64 -9.32 -3.75
C GLN A 97 0.24 -8.68 -2.68
N PHE A 98 0.40 -7.35 -2.72
CA PHE A 98 1.19 -6.61 -1.75
C PHE A 98 0.64 -6.71 -0.32
N VAL A 99 -0.68 -6.55 -0.16
CA VAL A 99 -1.37 -6.80 1.12
C VAL A 99 -2.62 -7.65 0.85
N ARG A 100 -2.52 -8.95 1.10
CA ARG A 100 -3.57 -9.93 0.79
C ARG A 100 -4.87 -9.66 1.54
N LYS A 101 -5.99 -10.13 0.99
CA LYS A 101 -7.30 -10.15 1.69
C LYS A 101 -7.15 -10.84 3.06
N GLY A 102 -7.74 -10.27 4.10
CA GLY A 102 -7.64 -10.78 5.48
C GLY A 102 -6.31 -10.52 6.21
N GLN A 103 -5.23 -10.15 5.51
CA GLN A 103 -3.93 -9.87 6.15
C GLN A 103 -3.98 -8.59 7.01
N SER A 104 -3.80 -8.72 8.31
CA SER A 104 -3.83 -7.60 9.28
C SER A 104 -2.45 -7.18 9.79
N ARG A 105 -1.39 -7.88 9.38
CA ARG A 105 -0.02 -7.62 9.83
C ARG A 105 0.92 -7.39 8.65
N LEU A 106 1.68 -6.31 8.70
CA LEU A 106 2.83 -6.10 7.83
C LEU A 106 4.00 -6.83 8.47
N THR A 107 4.24 -8.06 8.04
CA THR A 107 5.47 -8.78 8.36
C THR A 107 6.64 -8.16 7.61
N GLN A 108 7.85 -8.41 8.10
CA GLN A 108 9.07 -7.81 7.58
C GLN A 108 9.14 -7.98 6.05
N MET A 109 9.32 -6.85 5.33
CA MET A 109 9.50 -6.84 3.87
C MET A 109 10.69 -7.74 3.52
N GLY A 110 10.41 -8.97 3.09
CA GLY A 110 11.44 -9.98 2.81
C GLY A 110 11.02 -11.41 3.12
N GLU A 111 10.03 -11.64 4.00
CA GLU A 111 9.56 -12.99 4.29
C GLU A 111 8.31 -13.35 3.46
N PRO A 112 8.42 -14.30 2.51
CA PRO A 112 7.24 -14.84 1.85
C PRO A 112 6.32 -15.43 2.91
N GLN A 113 5.10 -14.87 3.04
CA GLN A 113 4.10 -15.44 3.93
C GLN A 113 3.64 -16.77 3.33
N ASN A 114 4.17 -17.82 3.93
CA ASN A 114 4.04 -19.23 3.58
C ASN A 114 2.63 -19.55 3.06
N SER A 115 2.58 -20.04 1.82
CA SER A 115 1.47 -20.75 1.23
C SER A 115 1.33 -22.10 1.94
N GLU A 116 0.64 -22.15 3.09
CA GLU A 116 0.03 -23.38 3.62
C GLU A 116 -0.69 -23.07 4.94
N LYS A 117 -1.99 -22.81 4.85
CA LYS A 117 -2.97 -23.24 5.87
C LYS A 117 -4.31 -23.52 5.18
N ILE A 118 -4.36 -24.62 4.43
CA ILE A 118 -5.59 -25.37 4.21
C ILE A 118 -5.30 -26.81 4.59
N VAL A 119 -5.33 -27.10 5.90
CA VAL A 119 -5.88 -28.36 6.45
C VAL A 119 -6.28 -28.06 7.90
N ARG A 120 -7.58 -27.92 8.13
CA ARG A 120 -8.28 -28.39 9.32
C ARG A 120 -9.62 -28.93 8.87
#